data_AF-A0A537P0A5-F1
#
_entry.id   AF-A0A537P0A5-F1
#
_cell.length_a   1.000
_cell.length_b   1.000
_cell.length_c   1.000
_cell.angle_alpha   90.00
_cell.angle_beta   90.00
_cell.angle_gamma   90.00
#
_symmetry.space_group_name_H-M   'P 1'
#
loop_
_entity.id
_entity.type
_entity.pdbx_description
1 polymer ?
#
loop_
_entity_poly.entity_id
_entity_poly.type
_entity_poly.pdbx_seq_one_letter_code
_entity_poly.pdbx_strand_id
1 'polypeptide(L)' 'MARHRLLLELEPYDRESGALRIVIETPKGSRNKFNYDPDSDTFELAKVLPEGMNFPFDFGFVPSTRAADGDPL' A
#
# COMPACT_ATOMS: atom_id res chain seq x y z
N MET A 1 -10.19 24.95 -1.45
CA MET A 1 -10.13 23.62 -2.10
C MET A 1 -9.31 22.72 -1.18
N ALA A 2 -9.90 21.69 -0.58
CA ALA A 2 -9.16 20.76 0.25
C ALA A 2 -8.16 20.00 -0.64
N ARG A 3 -6.86 20.07 -0.32
CA ARG A 3 -5.83 19.31 -1.03
C ARG A 3 -6.11 17.83 -0.79
N HIS A 4 -6.43 17.06 -1.84
CA HIS A 4 -6.46 15.61 -1.74
C HIS A 4 -5.04 15.16 -1.38
N ARG A 5 -4.88 14.48 -0.25
CA ARG A 5 -3.58 14.03 0.23
C ARG A 5 -3.37 12.62 -0.31
N LEU A 6 -2.34 12.45 -1.12
CA LEU A 6 -1.95 11.14 -1.66
C LEU A 6 -1.65 10.16 -0.51
N LEU A 7 -1.91 8.87 -0.73
CA LEU A 7 -1.68 7.85 0.27
C LEU A 7 -0.20 7.76 0.69
N LEU A 8 0.72 8.07 -0.22
CA LEU A 8 2.15 8.17 0.05
C LEU A 8 2.52 9.28 1.04
N GLU A 9 1.72 10.34 1.14
CA GLU A 9 2.01 11.53 1.97
C GLU A 9 1.30 11.49 3.34
N LEU A 10 0.68 10.36 3.70
CA LEU A 10 0.11 10.17 5.02
C LEU A 10 1.21 10.10 6.08
N GLU A 11 0.91 10.58 7.28
CA GLU A 11 1.80 10.38 8.43
C GLU A 11 1.94 8.87 8.70
N PRO A 12 3.17 8.36 8.91
CA PRO A 12 3.40 6.93 9.13
C PRO A 12 2.88 6.44 10.47
N TYR A 13 2.80 7.33 11.47
CA TYR A 13 2.27 6.98 12.79
C TYR A 13 0.96 7.72 13.05
N ASP A 14 0.00 7.00 13.59
CA ASP A 14 -1.22 7.60 14.12
C ASP A 14 -0.89 8.41 15.38
N ARG A 15 -1.42 9.65 15.47
CA ARG A 15 -1.03 10.60 16.52
C ARG A 15 -1.61 10.25 17.90
N GLU A 16 -2.70 9.51 17.94
CA GLU A 16 -3.39 9.18 19.18
C GLU A 16 -2.91 7.83 19.74
N SER A 17 -2.93 6.80 18.90
CA SER A 17 -2.55 5.44 19.29
C SER A 17 -1.05 5.17 19.25
N GLY A 18 -0.28 5.96 18.48
CA GLY A 18 1.12 5.68 18.19
C GLY A 18 1.33 4.46 17.27
N ALA A 19 0.25 3.89 16.73
CA ALA A 19 0.33 2.74 15.85
C ALA A 19 0.94 3.12 14.49
N LEU A 20 1.71 2.19 13.92
CA LEU A 20 2.22 2.32 12.55
C LEU A 20 1.06 2.13 11.56
N ARG A 21 0.89 3.09 10.65
CA ARG A 21 -0.07 3.05 9.55
C ARG A 21 0.52 2.24 8.40
N ILE A 22 -0.26 1.29 7.91
CA ILE A 22 0.02 0.54 6.68
C ILE A 22 -1.13 0.82 5.70
N VAL A 23 -0.80 1.17 4.46
CA VAL A 23 -1.77 1.22 3.36
C VAL A 23 -1.78 -0.14 2.70
N ILE A 24 -2.91 -0.85 2.75
CA ILE A 24 -3.03 -2.19 2.19
C ILE A 24 -3.28 -2.10 0.69
N GLU A 25 -2.36 -2.65 -0.10
CA GLU A 25 -2.51 -2.80 -1.55
C GLU A 25 -3.21 -4.12 -1.88
N THR A 26 -2.77 -5.21 -1.25
CA THR A 26 -3.28 -6.55 -1.53
C THR A 26 -3.76 -7.22 -0.24
N PRO A 27 -5.08 -7.42 -0.07
CA PRO A 27 -5.63 -8.07 1.12
C PRO A 27 -5.21 -9.53 1.23
N LYS A 28 -5.14 -10.01 2.48
CA LYS A 28 -4.95 -11.42 2.80
C LYS A 28 -5.96 -12.30 2.06
N GLY A 29 -5.47 -13.40 1.50
CA GLY A 29 -6.25 -14.37 0.74
C GLY A 29 -6.49 -13.98 -0.72
N SER A 30 -6.13 -12.75 -1.12
CA SER A 30 -6.22 -12.33 -2.52
C SER A 30 -5.23 -13.11 -3.39
N ARG A 31 -5.68 -13.44 -4.60
CA ARG A 31 -4.81 -13.91 -5.70
C ARG A 31 -4.31 -12.76 -6.57
N ASN A 32 -4.93 -11.59 -6.46
CA ASN A 32 -4.61 -10.43 -7.26
C ASN A 32 -3.64 -9.55 -6.46
N LYS A 33 -2.44 -9.38 -6.99
CA LYS A 33 -1.47 -8.39 -6.53
C LYS A 33 -1.82 -7.05 -7.15
N PHE A 34 -2.14 -6.08 -6.32
CA PHE A 34 -2.27 -4.69 -6.72
C PHE A 34 -1.02 -3.90 -6.36
N ASN A 35 -0.77 -2.84 -7.11
CA ASN A 35 0.20 -1.79 -6.79
C ASN A 35 -0.54 -0.45 -6.74
N TYR A 36 -0.16 0.43 -5.83
CA TYR A 36 -0.62 1.81 -5.83
C TYR A 36 0.19 2.66 -6.81
N ASP A 37 -0.49 3.35 -7.72
CA ASP A 37 0.09 4.36 -8.59
C ASP A 37 -0.18 5.77 -8.03
N PRO A 38 0.85 6.49 -7.53
CA PRO A 38 0.67 7.82 -6.96
C PRO A 38 0.40 8.91 -7.99
N ASP A 39 0.72 8.70 -9.28
CA ASP A 39 0.50 9.70 -10.32
C ASP A 39 -0.99 9.79 -10.68
N SER A 40 -1.67 8.64 -10.74
CA SER A 40 -3.11 8.57 -10.97
C SER A 40 -3.95 8.49 -9.70
N ASP A 41 -3.33 8.26 -8.54
CA ASP A 41 -3.99 8.00 -7.26
C ASP A 41 -4.96 6.80 -7.33
N THR A 42 -4.50 5.70 -7.95
CA THR A 42 -5.30 4.48 -8.13
C THR A 42 -4.53 3.22 -7.75
N PHE A 43 -5.26 2.12 -7.57
CA PHE A 43 -4.67 0.79 -7.43
C PHE A 43 -4.82 0.02 -8.73
N GLU A 44 -3.70 -0.45 -9.27
CA GLU A 44 -3.65 -1.18 -10.52
C GLU A 44 -3.33 -2.66 -10.29
N LEU A 45 -3.98 -3.53 -11.07
CA LEU A 45 -3.68 -4.96 -11.03
C LEU A 45 -2.31 -5.22 -11.66
N ALA A 46 -1.30 -5.47 -10.83
CA ALA A 46 0.05 -5.78 -11.28
C ALA A 46 0.19 -7.25 -11.71
N LYS A 47 -0.46 -8.19 -11.00
CA LYS A 47 -0.35 -9.62 -11.30
C LYS A 47 -1.51 -10.44 -10.73
N VAL A 48 -1.94 -11.44 -11.48
CA VAL A 48 -2.76 -12.55 -10.94
C VAL A 48 -1.84 -13.71 -10.58
N LEU A 49 -1.88 -14.16 -9.34
CA LEU A 49 -1.08 -15.28 -8.87
C LEU A 49 -1.57 -16.62 -9.48
N PRO A 50 -0.66 -17.59 -9.68
CA PRO A 50 -1.02 -18.94 -10.12
C PRO A 50 -2.11 -19.57 -9.26
N GLU A 51 -2.78 -20.57 -9.81
CA GLU A 51 -3.77 -21.34 -9.07
C GLU A 51 -3.14 -21.98 -7.82
N GLY A 52 -3.88 -21.98 -6.71
CA GLY A 52 -3.39 -22.46 -5.42
C GLY A 52 -2.49 -21.49 -4.63
N MET A 53 -2.10 -20.34 -5.21
CA MET A 53 -1.34 -19.30 -4.52
C MET A 53 -2.21 -18.11 -4.14
N ASN A 54 -2.02 -17.58 -2.94
CA ASN A 54 -2.60 -16.32 -2.48
C ASN A 54 -1.63 -15.59 -1.54
N PHE A 55 -1.93 -14.32 -1.24
CA PHE A 55 -1.22 -13.57 -0.21
C PHE A 55 -1.61 -14.11 1.17
N PRO A 56 -0.67 -14.64 1.98
CA PRO A 56 -1.00 -15.24 3.28
C PRO A 56 -1.35 -14.20 4.36
N PHE A 57 -0.98 -12.94 4.15
CA PHE A 57 -1.24 -11.79 5.01
C PHE A 57 -1.61 -10.57 4.15
N ASP A 58 -2.09 -9.52 4.80
CA ASP A 58 -2.25 -8.23 4.12
C ASP A 58 -0.88 -7.69 3.72
N PHE A 59 -0.80 -7.19 2.49
CA PHE A 59 0.43 -6.68 1.90
C PHE A 59 0.19 -5.24 1.44
N GLY A 60 1.19 -4.39 1.63
CA GLY A 60 1.12 -2.98 1.31
C GLY A 60 2.36 -2.27 1.81
N PHE A 61 2.24 -0.97 2.07
CA PHE A 61 3.38 -0.12 2.36
C PHE A 61 3.16 0.85 3.52
N VAL A 62 4.26 1.38 4.06
CA VAL A 62 4.32 2.44 5.08
C VAL A 62 4.39 3.81 4.38
N PRO A 63 3.39 4.68 4.55
CA PRO A 63 3.42 6.04 4.01
C PRO A 63 4.62 6.87 4.48
N SER A 64 5.00 7.87 3.69
CA SER A 64 6.11 8.80 3.99
C SER A 64 7.44 8.11 4.29
N THR A 65 7.70 6.98 3.65
CA THR A 65 8.97 6.25 3.71
C THR A 65 9.55 6.05 2.31
N ARG A 66 10.84 5.71 2.26
CA ARG A 66 11.53 5.36 1.02
C ARG A 66 12.61 4.31 1.30
N ALA A 67 12.49 3.16 0.67
CA ALA A 67 13.46 2.08 0.69
C ALA A 67 14.58 2.31 -0.33
N ALA A 68 15.56 1.40 -0.39
CA ALA A 68 16.75 1.54 -1.22
C ALA A 68 16.49 1.39 -2.73
N ASP A 69 15.43 0.69 -3.10
CA ASP A 69 14.94 0.56 -4.49
C ASP A 69 14.15 1.80 -4.95
N GLY A 70 13.78 2.67 -4.01
CA GLY A 70 13.08 3.93 -4.27
C GLY A 70 11.58 3.86 -4.03
N ASP A 71 11.04 2.69 -3.73
CA ASP A 71 9.64 2.47 -3.35
C ASP A 71 9.46 2.74 -1.85
N PRO A 72 8.22 2.93 -1.36
CA PRO A 72 7.97 2.99 0.07
C PRO A 72 8.25 1.62 0.73
N LEU A 73 8.56 1.65 2.04
CA LEU A 73 8.83 0.44 2.82
C LEU A 73 7.59 -0.46 2.95
#